data_AF-A0A7S9D6Z1-F1
#
_entry.id   AF-A0A7S9D6Z1-F1
#
_cell.length_a   1.000
_cell.length_b   1.000
_cell.length_c   1.000
_cell.angle_alpha   90.00
_cell.angle_beta   90.00
_cell.angle_gamma   90.00
#
_symmetry.space_group_name_H-M   'P 1'
#
loop_
_entity.id
_entity.type
_entity.pdbx_description
1 polymer ?
#
loop_
_entity_poly.entity_id
_entity_poly.type
_entity_poly.pdbx_seq_one_letter_code
_entity_poly.pdbx_strand_id
1 'polypeptide(L)' 'MTSQAEMWKSYAFQGFTVVVIQRWNDPFGMPMVRIADVGDEDRAEGMPEAVFLAQASPLPASS' A
#
# COMPACT_ATOMS: atom_id res chain seq x y z
N MET A 1 3.23 7.31 -17.05
CA MET A 1 1.96 7.24 -16.29
C MET A 1 2.35 6.99 -14.84
N THR A 2 2.06 7.93 -13.95
CA THR A 2 2.26 7.75 -12.50
C THR A 2 1.12 6.88 -11.97
N SER A 3 1.40 5.60 -11.73
CA SER A 3 0.46 4.71 -11.05
C SER A 3 0.26 5.20 -9.61
N GLN A 4 -0.98 5.20 -9.11
CA GLN A 4 -1.30 5.44 -7.70
C GLN A 4 -1.65 4.13 -7.03
N ALA A 5 -1.46 4.05 -5.71
CA ALA A 5 -1.93 2.91 -4.93
C ALA A 5 -3.45 2.98 -4.78
N GLU A 6 -4.13 1.85 -4.84
CA GLU A 6 -5.59 1.76 -4.76
C GLU A 6 -6.00 1.24 -3.39
N MET A 7 -6.95 1.90 -2.74
CA MET A 7 -7.49 1.41 -1.46
C MET A 7 -8.14 0.02 -1.65
N TRP A 8 -7.98 -0.82 -0.63
CA TRP A 8 -8.49 -2.20 -0.60
C TRP A 8 -7.92 -3.13 -1.67
N LYS A 9 -6.90 -2.69 -2.42
CA LYS A 9 -6.18 -3.51 -3.38
C LYS A 9 -5.00 -4.20 -2.70
N SER A 10 -4.79 -5.47 -3.08
CA SER A 10 -3.69 -6.28 -2.59
C SER A 10 -2.43 -6.10 -3.42
N TYR A 11 -1.29 -6.11 -2.73
CA TYR A 11 0.05 -5.97 -3.30
C TYR A 11 1.00 -7.00 -2.68
N ALA A 12 1.97 -7.47 -3.46
CA ALA A 12 3.15 -8.13 -2.94
C ALA A 12 4.16 -7.06 -2.52
N PHE A 13 4.55 -7.04 -1.25
CA PHE A 13 5.48 -6.07 -0.68
C PHE A 13 6.41 -6.76 0.32
N GLN A 14 7.72 -6.71 0.07
CA GLN A 14 8.76 -7.31 0.94
C GLN A 14 8.53 -8.79 1.33
N GLY A 15 7.90 -9.57 0.45
CA GLY A 15 7.59 -10.99 0.71
C GLY A 15 6.26 -11.23 1.42
N PHE A 16 5.52 -10.18 1.75
CA PHE A 16 4.18 -10.24 2.33
C PHE A 16 3.09 -9.87 1.31
N THR A 17 1.88 -10.35 1.55
CA THR A 17 0.68 -9.88 0.86
C THR A 17 0.04 -8.81 1.71
N VAL A 18 0.00 -7.58 1.22
CA VAL A 18 -0.52 -6.43 1.96
C VAL A 18 -1.68 -5.78 1.23
N VAL A 19 -2.57 -5.12 1.97
CA VAL A 19 -3.67 -4.31 1.44
C VAL A 19 -3.47 -2.86 1.83
N VAL A 20 -3.73 -1.93 0.91
CA VAL A 20 -3.76 -0.49 1.22
C VAL A 20 -5.06 -0.18 1.95
N ILE A 21 -4.97 0.07 3.26
CA ILE A 21 -6.14 0.33 4.12
C ILE A 21 -6.42 1.82 4.33
N GLN A 22 -5.45 2.68 4.02
CA GLN A 22 -5.62 4.13 4.14
C GLN A 22 -4.74 4.87 3.13
N ARG A 23 -5.24 6.02 2.65
CA ARG A 23 -4.48 6.99 1.84
C ARG A 23 -4.72 8.39 2.40
N TRP A 24 -3.70 9.22 2.44
CA TRP A 24 -3.80 10.62 2.85
C TRP A 24 -2.68 11.44 2.24
N ASN A 25 -2.78 12.75 2.34
CA ASN A 25 -1.64 13.65 2.16
C ASN A 25 -1.17 14.10 3.54
N ASP A 26 0.14 14.07 3.78
CA ASP A 26 0.71 14.64 5.00
C ASP A 26 0.54 16.19 5.03
N PRO A 27 0.92 16.87 6.13
CA PRO A 27 0.80 18.33 6.21
C PRO A 27 1.58 19.13 5.15
N PHE A 28 2.51 18.49 4.45
CA PHE A 28 3.33 19.09 3.38
C PHE A 28 2.82 18.72 1.98
N GLY A 29 1.73 17.96 1.88
CA GLY A 29 1.14 17.53 0.61
C GLY A 29 1.78 16.27 0.02
N MET A 30 2.60 15.53 0.77
CA MET A 30 3.18 14.27 0.30
C MET A 30 2.12 13.15 0.33
N PRO A 31 1.91 12.41 -0.77
CA PRO A 31 1.02 11.25 -0.79
C PRO A 31 1.56 10.12 0.09
N MET A 32 0.73 9.64 1.00
CA MET A 32 1.05 8.59 1.95
C MET A 32 0.04 7.44 1.84
N VAL A 33 0.50 6.24 2.17
CA VAL A 33 -0.32 5.03 2.27
C VAL A 33 -0.13 4.38 3.63
N ARG A 34 -1.17 3.70 4.11
CA ARG A 34 -1.07 2.73 5.20
C ARG A 34 -1.42 1.38 4.63
N ILE A 35 -0.52 0.42 4.80
CA ILE A 35 -0.70 -0.96 4.37
C ILE A 35 -0.88 -1.84 5.60
N ALA A 36 -1.60 -2.94 5.45
CA ALA A 36 -1.72 -3.99 6.46
C ALA A 36 -1.46 -5.36 5.81
N ASP A 37 -0.76 -6.25 6.51
CA ASP A 37 -0.59 -7.64 6.09
C ASP A 37 -1.95 -8.36 6.12
N VAL A 38 -2.28 -9.09 5.06
CA VAL A 38 -3.52 -9.87 4.96
C VAL A 38 -3.55 -11.04 5.95
N GLY A 39 -2.37 -11.54 6.35
CA GLY A 39 -2.25 -12.59 7.37
C GLY A 39 -2.21 -12.09 8.81
N ASP A 40 -1.97 -10.80 9.02
CA ASP A 40 -1.79 -10.20 10.35
C ASP A 40 -2.04 -8.68 10.29
N GLU A 41 -3.30 -8.25 10.45
CA GLU A 41 -3.70 -6.85 10.32
C GLU A 41 -3.03 -5.92 11.35
N ASP A 42 -2.53 -6.46 12.47
CA ASP A 42 -1.78 -5.69 13.47
C ASP A 42 -0.41 -5.23 12.92
N ARG A 43 0.08 -5.86 11.85
CA ARG A 43 1.26 -5.41 11.09
C ARG A 43 0.86 -4.37 10.05
N ALA A 44 0.45 -3.22 10.54
CA ALA A 44 0.14 -2.06 9.71
C ALA A 44 1.25 -1.00 9.74
N GLU A 45 1.69 -0.54 8.57
CA GLU A 45 2.75 0.47 8.42
C GLU A 45 2.30 1.63 7.53
N GLY A 46 2.65 2.86 7.92
CA GLY A 46 2.43 4.07 7.14
C GLY A 46 3.73 4.55 6.48
N MET A 47 3.70 4.83 5.17
CA MET A 47 4.88 5.28 4.42
C MET A 47 4.50 6.14 3.20
N PRO A 48 5.46 6.85 2.56
CA PRO A 48 5.19 7.55 1.31
C PRO A 48 4.72 6.60 0.20
N GLU A 49 3.68 6.99 -0.53
CA GLU A 49 3.08 6.18 -1.60
C GLU A 49 4.13 5.81 -2.66
N ALA A 50 5.03 6.75 -2.99
CA ALA A 50 6.11 6.51 -3.95
C ALA A 50 7.11 5.44 -3.47
N VAL A 51 7.42 5.41 -2.17
CA VAL A 51 8.33 4.40 -1.57
C VAL A 51 7.69 3.02 -1.60
N PHE A 52 6.39 2.95 -1.30
CA PHE A 52 5.62 1.74 -1.41
C PHE A 52 5.59 1.22 -2.86
N LEU A 53 5.16 2.05 -3.82
CA LEU A 53 5.01 1.66 -5.23
C LEU A 53 6.33 1.33 -5.94
N ALA A 54 7.47 1.81 -5.43
CA ALA A 54 8.78 1.44 -5.95
C ALA A 54 9.16 -0.03 -5.64
N GLN A 55 8.54 -0.63 -4.63
CA GLN A 55 8.84 -1.97 -4.13
C GLN A 55 7.66 -2.94 -4.28
N ALA A 56 6.44 -2.41 -4.30
CA ALA A 56 5.22 -3.18 -4.34
C ALA A 56 4.85 -3.59 -5.77
N SER A 57 4.32 -4.79 -5.93
CA SER A 57 3.70 -5.25 -7.19
C SER A 57 2.21 -5.52 -6.96
N PRO A 58 1.30 -4.97 -7.80
CA PRO A 58 -0.12 -5.23 -7.65
C PRO A 58 -0.41 -6.72 -7.88
N LEU A 59 -1.22 -7.30 -7.02
CA LEU A 59 -1.69 -8.67 -7.18
C LEU A 59 -3.00 -8.70 -7.98
N PRO A 60 -3.27 -9.79 -8.72
CA PRO A 60 -4.56 -9.97 -9.37
C PRO A 60 -5.67 -9.98 -8.30
N ALA A 61 -6.83 -9.41 -8.64
CA ALA A 61 -8.01 -9.53 -7.79
C ALA A 61 -8.36 -11.03 -7.69
N SER A 62 -8.44 -11.56 -6.47
CA SER A 62 -8.99 -12.89 -6.24
C SER A 62 -10.43 -12.90 -6.77
N SER A 63 -10.68 -13.75 -7.75
CA SER A 63 -12.00 -13.93 -8.39
C SER A 63 -12.96 -14.69 -7.48
#